data_AF-A0A1G1CB98-F1
#
_entry.id   AF-A0A1G1CB98-F1
#
_cell.length_a   1.000
_cell.length_b   1.000
_cell.length_c   1.000
_cell.angle_alpha   90.00
_cell.angle_beta   90.00
_cell.angle_gamma   90.00
#
_symmetry.space_group_name_H-M   'P 1'
#
loop_
_entity.id
_entity.type
_entity.pdbx_description
1 polymer ?
#
loop_
_entity_poly.entity_id
_entity_poly.type
_entity_poly.pdbx_seq_one_letter_code
_entity_poly.pdbx_strand_id
1 'polypeptide(L)'
;MDKALFLKQIDRVVDRGPFAPTWNSLEQYQVPAWYMDGKFGIFIHWGVYSVPAFGNEWYPRQMYLQNSNTFKHHIEKWGPHNKFGYKDFIPMFKAKKFDAGEWADLFRKSGARFVVPVAEHHDGFAMYNCAFSRWTAVRMGPRRDIIGELAKAVRRKGMVFGLSSHRIEHWWFMNGGTQFDSDVKDPACLDFYGPAKPDNTQPDREFMDDWLARCCELVDKYEPQLFWFDWWIEQPSLKSHLRRFASYYYNRGAEWAKGVAINYKNDAYTPKSAVFDIERGQLAGVSDFFWQTDTAVAKNSWGYIDGMDYKTSESIVGDLVDIVSKNGALLLNIGPRPDGTIPQQDQDILLEVGKWLAVNGEAIYDTRPWKVYGEGPTQIFEGHFTDTKRNAFTSQDIRFTAKGRNTLYAIALNRPENGEVAIHSLGANLRLFEGEIDTVRLLGARKAVTWSREPGALRIKLPGKPGHNVFALEITRKT
;
A
#
# COMPACT_ATOMS: atom_id res chain seq x y z
N MET A 1 -3.01 5.86 30.10
CA MET A 1 -1.53 5.87 30.07
C MET A 1 -1.08 7.31 30.13
N ASP A 2 -0.09 7.65 30.96
CA ASP A 2 0.47 9.00 31.01
C ASP A 2 1.42 9.21 29.81
N LYS A 3 1.13 10.22 28.98
CA LYS A 3 1.89 10.52 27.76
C LYS A 3 3.34 10.92 28.06
N ALA A 4 3.59 11.71 29.11
CA ALA A 4 4.93 12.15 29.46
C ALA A 4 5.79 10.97 29.95
N LEU A 5 5.20 10.04 30.70
CA LEU A 5 5.89 8.80 31.07
C LEU A 5 6.17 7.91 29.85
N PHE A 6 5.23 7.82 28.91
CA PHE A 6 5.42 7.02 27.70
C PHE A 6 6.51 7.60 26.77
N LEU A 7 6.58 8.93 26.62
CA LEU A 7 7.66 9.57 25.87
C LEU A 7 9.04 9.28 26.48
N LYS A 8 9.15 9.26 27.81
CA LYS A 8 10.40 8.84 28.48
C LYS A 8 10.73 7.37 28.24
N GLN A 9 9.74 6.50 28.09
CA GLN A 9 9.96 5.10 27.72
C GLN A 9 10.46 5.00 26.28
N ILE A 10 9.90 5.78 25.36
CA ILE A 10 10.37 5.87 23.97
C ILE A 10 11.85 6.26 23.94
N ASP A 11 12.23 7.30 24.69
CA ASP A 11 13.63 7.75 24.75
C ASP A 11 14.56 6.66 25.29
N ARG A 12 14.14 5.88 26.29
CA ARG A 12 14.94 4.74 26.79
C ARG A 12 15.19 3.65 25.75
N VAL A 13 14.24 3.39 24.86
CA VAL A 13 14.40 2.40 23.77
C VAL A 13 15.31 2.98 22.68
N VAL A 14 15.16 4.26 22.36
CA VAL A 14 16.04 5.00 21.44
C VAL A 14 17.50 4.98 21.93
N ASP A 15 17.73 5.26 23.21
CA ASP A 15 19.08 5.38 23.80
C ASP A 15 19.82 4.04 23.94
N ARG A 16 19.09 2.92 24.04
CA ARG A 16 19.67 1.59 24.31
C ARG A 16 19.83 0.72 23.07
N GLY A 17 19.12 1.03 22.00
CA GLY A 17 19.13 0.21 20.80
C GLY A 17 20.25 0.57 19.82
N PRO A 18 20.45 -0.26 18.79
CA PRO A 18 21.55 -0.09 17.84
C PRO A 18 21.37 1.10 16.87
N PHE A 19 20.16 1.64 16.73
CA PHE A 19 19.86 2.79 15.88
C PHE A 19 19.68 4.05 16.72
N ALA A 20 20.58 5.02 16.55
CA ALA A 20 20.44 6.37 17.10
C ALA A 20 19.50 7.22 16.23
N PRO A 21 18.88 8.29 16.77
CA PRO A 21 17.93 9.14 16.03
C PRO A 21 18.67 10.16 15.12
N THR A 22 19.63 9.69 14.32
CA THR A 22 20.42 10.46 13.36
C THR A 22 20.42 9.77 12.01
N TRP A 23 20.47 10.54 10.91
CA TRP A 23 20.42 9.95 9.56
C TRP A 23 21.57 8.96 9.32
N ASN A 24 22.79 9.30 9.75
CA ASN A 24 23.96 8.41 9.62
C ASN A 24 23.74 7.04 10.27
N SER A 25 23.01 6.98 11.39
CA SER A 25 22.68 5.70 12.04
C SER A 25 21.49 5.01 11.37
N LEU A 26 20.44 5.76 11.01
CA LEU A 26 19.24 5.20 10.36
C LEU A 26 19.52 4.66 8.95
N GLU A 27 20.49 5.21 8.23
CA GLU A 27 20.91 4.69 6.91
C GLU A 27 21.67 3.36 6.96
N GLN A 28 21.97 2.84 8.16
CA GLN A 28 22.46 1.47 8.32
C GLN A 28 21.34 0.43 8.20
N TYR A 29 20.08 0.88 8.19
CA TYR A 29 18.91 0.06 7.92
C TYR A 29 19.06 -0.75 6.62
N GLN A 30 18.50 -1.96 6.62
CA GLN A 30 18.42 -2.81 5.46
C GLN A 30 16.98 -3.23 5.24
N VAL A 31 16.48 -3.06 4.02
CA VAL A 31 15.14 -3.53 3.65
C VAL A 31 15.07 -5.04 3.88
N PRO A 32 14.07 -5.54 4.63
CA PRO A 32 14.04 -6.94 4.99
C PRO A 32 13.68 -7.83 3.79
N ALA A 33 14.27 -9.02 3.72
CA ALA A 33 14.09 -9.96 2.62
C ALA A 33 12.61 -10.30 2.38
N TRP A 34 11.83 -10.51 3.44
CA TRP A 34 10.39 -10.81 3.31
C TRP A 34 9.63 -9.75 2.48
N TYR A 35 10.08 -8.50 2.51
CA TYR A 35 9.43 -7.40 1.81
C TYR A 35 9.87 -7.34 0.35
N MET A 36 11.19 -7.41 0.13
CA MET A 36 11.76 -7.50 -1.21
C MET A 36 11.29 -8.74 -1.97
N ASP A 37 11.05 -9.86 -1.28
CA ASP A 37 10.60 -11.12 -1.88
C ASP A 37 9.07 -11.20 -1.96
N GLY A 38 8.38 -10.45 -1.10
CA GLY A 38 6.93 -10.47 -0.95
C GLY A 38 6.17 -9.85 -2.12
N LYS A 39 6.68 -8.77 -2.73
CA LYS A 39 6.21 -8.05 -3.94
C LYS A 39 4.77 -7.52 -3.99
N PHE A 40 3.81 -8.20 -3.36
CA PHE A 40 2.39 -7.89 -3.44
C PHE A 40 1.75 -7.92 -2.05
N GLY A 41 1.05 -6.84 -1.70
CA GLY A 41 0.33 -6.70 -0.45
C GLY A 41 -1.04 -6.05 -0.61
N ILE A 42 -1.82 -6.05 0.47
CA ILE A 42 -3.16 -5.46 0.53
C ILE A 42 -3.18 -4.25 1.46
N PHE A 43 -3.66 -3.11 0.96
CA PHE A 43 -4.03 -1.94 1.77
C PHE A 43 -5.53 -1.96 2.06
N ILE A 44 -5.96 -1.38 3.17
CA ILE A 44 -7.38 -1.32 3.54
C ILE A 44 -7.73 0.05 4.10
N HIS A 45 -8.38 0.88 3.28
CA HIS A 45 -9.01 2.13 3.72
C HIS A 45 -10.43 1.85 4.21
N TRP A 46 -10.55 1.59 5.50
CA TRP A 46 -11.82 1.32 6.16
C TRP A 46 -11.91 2.02 7.52
N GLY A 47 -12.97 2.80 7.70
CA GLY A 47 -13.23 3.56 8.92
C GLY A 47 -14.58 4.25 8.87
N VAL A 48 -14.80 5.22 9.75
CA VAL A 48 -16.09 5.94 9.85
C VAL A 48 -16.44 6.66 8.54
N TYR A 49 -15.43 7.10 7.78
CA TYR A 49 -15.58 7.72 6.46
C TYR A 49 -16.21 6.80 5.40
N SER A 50 -16.30 5.48 5.64
CA SER A 50 -17.05 4.57 4.76
C SER A 50 -18.57 4.72 4.91
N VAL A 51 -19.07 5.15 6.07
CA VAL A 51 -20.50 5.25 6.41
C VAL A 51 -21.30 6.12 5.42
N PRO A 52 -20.87 7.35 5.09
CA PRO A 52 -21.62 8.20 4.17
C PRO A 52 -21.66 7.66 2.74
N ALA A 53 -20.70 6.80 2.36
CA ALA A 53 -20.57 6.19 1.03
C ALA A 53 -20.57 7.20 -0.13
N PHE A 54 -19.91 8.35 0.05
CA PHE A 54 -19.93 9.45 -0.93
C PHE A 54 -18.58 10.16 -1.00
N GLY A 55 -18.23 10.69 -2.17
CA GLY A 55 -16.98 11.43 -2.37
C GLY A 55 -15.76 10.51 -2.38
N ASN A 56 -15.17 10.28 -1.21
CA ASN A 56 -14.02 9.40 -0.95
C ASN A 56 -13.75 9.37 0.57
N GLU A 57 -12.64 8.75 1.00
CA GLU A 57 -12.18 8.74 2.40
C GLU A 57 -11.87 10.13 2.98
N TRP A 58 -11.78 11.16 2.14
CA TRP A 58 -11.71 12.57 2.55
C TRP A 58 -13.08 13.23 2.78
N TYR A 59 -14.18 12.48 2.71
CA TYR A 59 -15.51 12.95 3.14
C TYR A 59 -15.48 13.76 4.46
N PRO A 60 -14.77 13.34 5.53
CA PRO A 60 -14.79 14.04 6.81
C PRO A 60 -14.21 15.44 6.75
N ARG A 61 -13.32 15.71 5.79
CA ARG A 61 -12.83 17.07 5.49
C ARG A 61 -13.77 17.80 4.55
N GLN A 62 -14.08 17.16 3.43
CA GLN A 62 -14.80 17.79 2.32
C GLN A 62 -16.22 18.23 2.73
N MET A 63 -16.87 17.49 3.64
CA MET A 63 -18.18 17.88 4.16
C MET A 63 -18.18 19.25 4.84
N TYR A 64 -17.04 19.72 5.40
CA TYR A 64 -16.94 21.04 6.03
C TYR A 64 -16.39 22.14 5.10
N LEU A 65 -16.13 21.85 3.82
CA LEU A 65 -15.72 22.87 2.85
C LEU A 65 -16.95 23.38 2.10
N GLN A 66 -17.46 24.57 2.46
CA GLN A 66 -18.77 25.12 2.01
C GLN A 66 -19.02 25.10 0.49
N ASN A 67 -17.98 25.14 -0.33
CA ASN A 67 -18.09 25.14 -1.80
C ASN A 67 -17.98 23.73 -2.42
N SER A 68 -17.73 22.68 -1.63
CA SER A 68 -17.55 21.32 -2.14
C SER A 68 -18.89 20.65 -2.46
N ASN A 69 -18.86 19.67 -3.37
CA ASN A 69 -20.02 18.82 -3.63
C ASN A 69 -20.40 17.97 -2.40
N THR A 70 -19.41 17.58 -1.60
CA THR A 70 -19.61 16.81 -0.38
C THR A 70 -20.36 17.61 0.68
N PHE A 71 -20.07 18.91 0.83
CA PHE A 71 -20.81 19.79 1.73
C PHE A 71 -22.29 19.86 1.34
N LYS A 72 -22.58 20.10 0.05
CA LYS A 72 -23.96 20.14 -0.47
C LYS A 72 -24.69 18.83 -0.22
N HIS A 73 -24.06 17.71 -0.59
CA HIS A 73 -24.60 16.38 -0.34
C HIS A 73 -24.86 16.13 1.15
N HIS A 74 -23.96 16.57 2.04
CA HIS A 74 -24.12 16.39 3.47
C HIS A 74 -25.36 17.13 4.00
N ILE A 75 -25.52 18.41 3.62
CA ILE A 75 -26.70 19.21 3.99
C ILE A 75 -27.99 18.59 3.47
N GLU A 76 -28.00 18.15 2.20
CA GLU A 76 -29.18 17.54 1.57
C GLU A 76 -29.60 16.22 2.24
N LYS A 77 -28.63 15.38 2.61
CA LYS A 77 -28.89 14.01 3.11
C LYS A 77 -29.04 13.94 4.64
N TRP A 78 -28.28 14.74 5.38
CA TRP A 78 -28.15 14.62 6.85
C TRP A 78 -28.56 15.89 7.60
N GLY A 79 -28.57 17.04 6.91
CA GLY A 79 -28.92 18.33 7.49
C GLY A 79 -27.69 19.15 7.92
N PRO A 80 -27.90 20.24 8.67
CA PRO A 80 -26.83 21.17 9.02
C PRO A 80 -25.80 20.58 9.99
N HIS A 81 -24.53 20.94 9.80
CA HIS A 81 -23.37 20.40 10.54
C HIS A 81 -23.40 20.60 12.06
N ASN A 82 -24.14 21.59 12.56
CA ASN A 82 -24.35 21.80 14.00
C ASN A 82 -25.43 20.87 14.60
N LYS A 83 -26.19 20.15 13.77
CA LYS A 83 -27.19 19.14 14.17
C LYS A 83 -26.73 17.73 13.84
N PHE A 84 -26.10 17.56 12.69
CA PHE A 84 -25.49 16.31 12.26
C PHE A 84 -24.12 16.63 11.67
N GLY A 85 -23.06 16.28 12.38
CA GLY A 85 -21.69 16.41 11.90
C GLY A 85 -20.97 15.06 11.86
N TYR A 86 -19.68 15.07 11.60
CA TYR A 86 -18.96 13.84 11.27
C TYR A 86 -18.97 12.79 12.40
N LYS A 87 -18.90 13.23 13.67
CA LYS A 87 -19.01 12.39 14.86
C LYS A 87 -20.29 11.55 14.89
N ASP A 88 -21.37 12.03 14.25
CA ASP A 88 -22.67 11.38 14.28
C ASP A 88 -22.73 10.14 13.36
N PHE A 89 -21.72 9.96 12.50
CA PHE A 89 -21.51 8.70 11.78
C PHE A 89 -20.88 7.60 12.65
N ILE A 90 -20.21 7.94 13.75
CA ILE A 90 -19.51 6.95 14.58
C ILE A 90 -20.48 5.88 15.13
N PRO A 91 -21.66 6.21 15.69
CA PRO A 91 -22.63 5.21 16.12
C PRO A 91 -23.21 4.34 14.98
N MET A 92 -23.10 4.81 13.73
CA MET A 92 -23.57 4.09 12.54
C MET A 92 -22.53 3.09 12.02
N PHE A 93 -21.24 3.34 12.27
CA PHE A 93 -20.15 2.43 11.95
C PHE A 93 -20.11 1.25 12.94
N LYS A 94 -20.93 0.22 12.68
CA LYS A 94 -21.09 -0.92 13.62
C LYS A 94 -20.29 -2.17 13.25
N ALA A 95 -19.77 -2.27 12.03
CA ALA A 95 -18.98 -3.43 11.58
C ALA A 95 -19.65 -4.80 11.85
N LYS A 96 -20.98 -4.89 11.73
CA LYS A 96 -21.77 -6.05 12.18
C LYS A 96 -21.43 -7.37 11.49
N LYS A 97 -20.88 -7.31 10.28
CA LYS A 97 -20.48 -8.45 9.45
C LYS A 97 -18.98 -8.51 9.24
N PHE A 98 -18.20 -7.73 10.01
CA PHE A 98 -16.76 -7.79 9.95
C PHE A 98 -16.25 -9.10 10.55
N ASP A 99 -15.49 -9.84 9.75
CA ASP A 99 -14.73 -11.02 10.16
C ASP A 99 -13.29 -10.92 9.67
N ALA A 100 -12.35 -10.77 10.62
CA ALA A 100 -10.92 -10.66 10.32
C ALA A 100 -10.35 -11.95 9.69
N GLY A 101 -10.91 -13.11 10.02
CA GLY A 101 -10.53 -14.40 9.47
C GLY A 101 -10.93 -14.53 8.00
N GLU A 102 -12.16 -14.19 7.66
CA GLU A 102 -12.65 -14.18 6.27
C GLU A 102 -11.86 -13.22 5.39
N TRP A 103 -11.58 -12.01 5.90
CA TRP A 103 -10.71 -11.06 5.20
C TRP A 103 -9.31 -11.63 4.97
N ALA A 104 -8.67 -12.17 6.01
CA ALA A 104 -7.35 -12.76 5.87
C ALA A 104 -7.33 -13.97 4.93
N ASP A 105 -8.42 -14.74 4.86
CA ASP A 105 -8.59 -15.83 3.89
C ASP A 105 -8.67 -15.32 2.45
N LEU A 106 -9.43 -14.25 2.20
CA LEU A 106 -9.49 -13.61 0.90
C LEU A 106 -8.12 -13.06 0.48
N PHE A 107 -7.42 -12.36 1.36
CA PHE A 107 -6.10 -11.78 1.06
C PHE A 107 -5.05 -12.86 0.81
N ARG A 108 -5.11 -13.99 1.53
CA ARG A 108 -4.26 -15.13 1.21
C ARG A 108 -4.55 -15.66 -0.19
N LYS A 109 -5.84 -15.83 -0.54
CA LYS A 109 -6.25 -16.35 -1.84
C LYS A 109 -5.89 -15.41 -2.99
N SER A 110 -5.77 -14.10 -2.74
CA SER A 110 -5.28 -13.13 -3.73
C SER A 110 -3.77 -13.25 -4.00
N GLY A 111 -3.04 -14.02 -3.19
CA GLY A 111 -1.60 -14.17 -3.28
C GLY A 111 -0.81 -13.18 -2.44
N ALA A 112 -1.46 -12.25 -1.73
CA ALA A 112 -0.77 -11.25 -0.93
C ALA A 112 0.18 -11.88 0.10
N ARG A 113 1.34 -11.22 0.29
CA ARG A 113 2.36 -11.62 1.27
C ARG A 113 2.36 -10.73 2.50
N PHE A 114 1.80 -9.54 2.39
CA PHE A 114 1.64 -8.61 3.50
C PHE A 114 0.31 -7.85 3.43
N VAL A 115 -0.20 -7.42 4.59
CA VAL A 115 -1.46 -6.69 4.72
C VAL A 115 -1.25 -5.49 5.63
N VAL A 116 -1.73 -4.32 5.22
CA VAL A 116 -1.55 -3.04 5.89
C VAL A 116 -2.94 -2.41 6.03
N PRO A 117 -3.67 -2.57 7.15
CA PRO A 117 -4.87 -1.78 7.40
C PRO A 117 -4.52 -0.36 7.85
N VAL A 118 -5.40 0.60 7.54
CA VAL A 118 -5.33 1.95 8.12
C VAL A 118 -5.72 1.89 9.60
N ALA A 119 -4.75 2.11 10.50
CA ALA A 119 -4.99 2.09 11.94
C ALA A 119 -5.63 3.40 12.42
N GLU A 120 -5.24 4.52 11.83
CA GLU A 120 -5.83 5.83 12.06
C GLU A 120 -5.63 6.66 10.78
N HIS A 121 -6.74 7.12 10.19
CA HIS A 121 -6.71 8.01 9.03
C HIS A 121 -6.64 9.47 9.48
N HIS A 122 -6.75 10.42 8.56
CA HIS A 122 -6.75 11.86 8.89
C HIS A 122 -7.98 12.31 9.70
N ASP A 123 -9.00 11.46 9.83
CA ASP A 123 -10.26 11.78 10.53
C ASP A 123 -10.13 11.72 12.07
N GLY A 124 -9.03 11.18 12.59
CA GLY A 124 -8.74 11.09 14.02
C GLY A 124 -9.47 9.97 14.77
N PHE A 125 -10.17 9.08 14.04
CA PHE A 125 -10.81 7.91 14.64
C PHE A 125 -9.86 6.71 14.62
N ALA A 126 -9.40 6.29 15.80
CA ALA A 126 -8.49 5.16 15.92
C ALA A 126 -9.24 3.82 15.80
N MET A 127 -8.85 3.00 14.83
CA MET A 127 -9.41 1.66 14.58
C MET A 127 -8.90 0.59 15.57
N TYR A 128 -8.19 1.03 16.60
CA TYR A 128 -7.49 0.21 17.60
C TYR A 128 -7.76 0.74 19.02
N ASN A 129 -7.32 0.01 20.04
CA ASN A 129 -7.47 0.44 21.43
C ASN A 129 -6.49 1.57 21.81
N CYS A 130 -6.61 2.77 21.24
CA CYS A 130 -5.70 3.89 21.56
C CYS A 130 -5.84 4.33 23.04
N ALA A 131 -4.73 4.46 23.76
CA ALA A 131 -4.77 4.93 25.16
C ALA A 131 -4.85 6.46 25.29
N PHE A 132 -4.59 7.19 24.20
CA PHE A 132 -4.54 8.66 24.14
C PHE A 132 -5.80 9.29 23.54
N SER A 133 -6.77 8.48 23.12
CA SER A 133 -8.04 8.94 22.56
C SER A 133 -9.20 8.14 23.14
N ARG A 134 -10.33 8.81 23.38
CA ARG A 134 -11.61 8.12 23.63
C ARG A 134 -12.34 7.76 22.33
N TRP A 135 -11.98 8.38 21.21
CA TRP A 135 -12.57 8.20 19.89
C TRP A 135 -11.91 7.01 19.19
N THR A 136 -12.34 5.82 19.57
CA THR A 136 -11.76 4.55 19.11
C THR A 136 -12.85 3.55 18.74
N ALA A 137 -12.53 2.64 17.82
CA ALA A 137 -13.41 1.52 17.47
C ALA A 137 -13.68 0.56 18.65
N VAL A 138 -12.84 0.59 19.69
CA VAL A 138 -13.02 -0.22 20.90
C VAL A 138 -14.05 0.39 21.84
N ARG A 139 -14.09 1.72 21.94
CA ARG A 139 -15.00 2.44 22.84
C ARG A 139 -16.33 2.80 22.16
N MET A 140 -16.32 2.98 20.85
CA MET A 140 -17.44 3.49 20.07
C MET A 140 -17.67 2.65 18.82
N GLY A 141 -18.84 2.77 18.19
CA GLY A 141 -19.16 2.07 16.95
C GLY A 141 -19.06 0.54 17.09
N PRO A 142 -18.04 -0.13 16.50
CA PRO A 142 -17.90 -1.59 16.51
C PRO A 142 -17.71 -2.23 17.89
N ARG A 143 -17.14 -1.49 18.85
CA ARG A 143 -16.66 -2.01 20.15
C ARG A 143 -15.67 -3.16 20.02
N ARG A 144 -14.75 -3.05 19.06
CA ARG A 144 -13.77 -4.08 18.67
C ARG A 144 -12.40 -3.45 18.42
N ASP A 145 -11.34 -4.20 18.73
CA ASP A 145 -9.98 -3.82 18.36
C ASP A 145 -9.68 -4.36 16.95
N ILE A 146 -10.11 -3.61 15.93
CA ILE A 146 -10.07 -4.06 14.53
C ILE A 146 -8.63 -4.37 14.10
N ILE A 147 -7.68 -3.51 14.46
CA ILE A 147 -6.26 -3.69 14.14
C ILE A 147 -5.69 -4.92 14.86
N GLY A 148 -6.01 -5.11 16.14
CA GLY A 148 -5.59 -6.31 16.88
C GLY A 148 -6.17 -7.61 16.32
N GLU A 149 -7.43 -7.60 15.88
CA GLU A 149 -8.08 -8.76 15.27
C GLU A 149 -7.48 -9.10 13.89
N LEU A 150 -7.25 -8.10 13.04
CA LEU A 150 -6.59 -8.27 11.74
C LEU A 150 -5.14 -8.74 11.90
N ALA A 151 -4.38 -8.15 12.83
CA ALA A 151 -3.01 -8.55 13.11
C ALA A 151 -2.90 -10.06 13.43
N LYS A 152 -3.80 -10.54 14.29
CA LYS A 152 -3.86 -11.97 14.65
C LYS A 152 -4.28 -12.82 13.45
N ALA A 153 -5.30 -12.41 12.69
CA ALA A 153 -5.81 -13.19 11.56
C ALA A 153 -4.80 -13.30 10.41
N VAL A 154 -4.19 -12.18 10.02
CA VAL A 154 -3.15 -12.10 8.97
C VAL A 154 -1.97 -13.00 9.31
N ARG A 155 -1.46 -12.92 10.56
CA ARG A 155 -0.37 -13.78 11.03
C ARG A 155 -0.73 -15.26 11.11
N ARG A 156 -1.95 -15.61 11.56
CA ARG A 156 -2.44 -17.01 11.50
C ARG A 156 -2.49 -17.52 10.07
N LYS A 157 -2.73 -16.61 9.13
CA LYS A 157 -2.62 -16.89 7.70
C LYS A 157 -1.20 -16.59 7.18
N GLY A 158 -0.13 -16.71 7.95
CA GLY A 158 1.26 -16.76 7.43
C GLY A 158 1.68 -15.57 6.56
N MET A 159 0.93 -14.48 6.57
CA MET A 159 1.23 -13.23 5.89
C MET A 159 1.86 -12.28 6.90
N VAL A 160 2.67 -11.36 6.39
CA VAL A 160 3.24 -10.30 7.19
C VAL A 160 2.17 -9.26 7.50
N PHE A 161 2.12 -8.81 8.75
CA PHE A 161 1.22 -7.75 9.17
C PHE A 161 1.97 -6.42 9.26
N GLY A 162 1.48 -5.42 8.54
CA GLY A 162 1.81 -4.02 8.72
C GLY A 162 0.61 -3.23 9.23
N LEU A 163 0.74 -1.91 9.31
CA LEU A 163 -0.36 -0.98 9.53
C LEU A 163 0.06 0.40 9.04
N SER A 164 -0.90 1.31 8.84
CA SER A 164 -0.62 2.70 8.51
C SER A 164 -1.14 3.70 9.54
N SER A 165 -0.49 4.86 9.60
CA SER A 165 -0.97 6.03 10.32
C SER A 165 -0.90 7.27 9.43
N HIS A 166 -2.04 7.95 9.28
CA HIS A 166 -2.20 9.15 8.47
C HIS A 166 -2.55 10.35 9.39
N ARG A 167 -2.06 10.28 10.63
CA ARG A 167 -2.48 11.16 11.72
C ARG A 167 -1.93 12.58 11.56
N ILE A 168 -0.83 12.77 10.84
CA ILE A 168 -0.13 14.05 10.84
C ILE A 168 -1.01 15.17 10.26
N GLU A 169 -1.74 14.91 9.17
CA GLU A 169 -2.63 15.86 8.50
C GLU A 169 -3.84 16.25 9.35
N HIS A 170 -4.17 15.45 10.37
CA HIS A 170 -5.23 15.80 11.30
C HIS A 170 -5.00 17.15 11.98
N TRP A 171 -3.75 17.65 12.00
CA TRP A 171 -3.42 19.02 12.40
C TRP A 171 -4.39 20.06 11.79
N TRP A 172 -4.65 19.95 10.49
CA TRP A 172 -5.46 20.91 9.73
C TRP A 172 -6.69 20.29 9.07
N PHE A 173 -6.84 18.96 9.09
CA PHE A 173 -7.85 18.25 8.30
C PHE A 173 -9.28 18.75 8.51
N MET A 174 -9.65 19.09 9.75
CA MET A 174 -10.99 19.54 10.14
C MET A 174 -11.18 21.07 10.13
N ASN A 175 -10.21 21.84 9.64
CA ASN A 175 -10.20 23.31 9.72
C ASN A 175 -11.38 24.02 9.02
N GLY A 176 -11.97 23.42 7.99
CA GLY A 176 -13.15 23.96 7.32
C GLY A 176 -14.33 24.15 8.29
N GLY A 177 -14.48 23.24 9.26
CA GLY A 177 -15.57 23.29 10.23
C GLY A 177 -15.47 24.47 11.20
N THR A 178 -14.29 25.11 11.34
CA THR A 178 -14.15 26.28 12.22
C THR A 178 -14.71 27.56 11.61
N GLN A 179 -15.03 27.57 10.31
CA GLN A 179 -15.39 28.78 9.56
C GLN A 179 -16.89 29.14 9.60
N PHE A 180 -17.75 28.24 10.08
CA PHE A 180 -19.20 28.44 10.14
C PHE A 180 -19.80 27.68 11.33
N ASP A 181 -21.10 27.77 11.58
CA ASP A 181 -21.77 27.05 12.68
C ASP A 181 -21.78 25.53 12.45
N SER A 182 -20.88 24.82 13.12
CA SER A 182 -20.65 23.38 12.97
C SER A 182 -20.20 22.75 14.29
N ASP A 183 -20.31 21.42 14.37
CA ASP A 183 -19.90 20.64 15.53
C ASP A 183 -18.38 20.57 15.77
N VAL A 184 -17.55 20.97 14.80
CA VAL A 184 -16.10 21.13 14.99
C VAL A 184 -15.79 22.15 16.09
N LYS A 185 -16.69 23.10 16.35
CA LYS A 185 -16.58 24.10 17.41
C LYS A 185 -17.20 23.67 18.74
N ASP A 186 -17.82 22.49 18.81
CA ASP A 186 -18.43 21.99 20.04
C ASP A 186 -17.33 21.67 21.08
N PRO A 187 -17.33 22.32 22.26
CA PRO A 187 -16.38 22.04 23.33
C PRO A 187 -16.31 20.56 23.73
N ALA A 188 -17.41 19.82 23.60
CA ALA A 188 -17.48 18.39 23.93
C ALA A 188 -16.79 17.49 22.88
N CYS A 189 -16.40 18.02 21.72
CA CYS A 189 -15.83 17.27 20.60
C CYS A 189 -14.46 17.79 20.14
N LEU A 190 -13.87 18.76 20.84
CA LEU A 190 -12.56 19.34 20.49
C LEU A 190 -11.44 18.30 20.45
N ASP A 191 -11.50 17.26 21.29
CA ASP A 191 -10.51 16.17 21.31
C ASP A 191 -10.66 15.16 20.16
N PHE A 192 -11.76 15.22 19.40
CA PHE A 192 -11.95 14.46 18.17
C PHE A 192 -11.49 15.22 16.94
N TYR A 193 -11.92 16.48 16.83
CA TYR A 193 -11.71 17.32 15.66
C TYR A 193 -10.40 18.12 15.72
N GLY A 194 -9.88 18.29 16.93
CA GLY A 194 -8.72 19.12 17.18
C GLY A 194 -7.43 18.53 16.66
N PRO A 195 -6.51 19.39 16.18
CA PRO A 195 -6.48 20.81 16.51
C PRO A 195 -7.13 21.74 15.45
N ALA A 196 -7.59 21.20 14.32
CA ALA A 196 -8.33 21.93 13.25
C ALA A 196 -7.69 23.28 12.85
N LYS A 197 -6.36 23.32 12.75
CA LYS A 197 -5.58 24.53 12.48
C LYS A 197 -5.60 24.91 11.00
N PRO A 198 -5.29 26.17 10.64
CA PRO A 198 -5.09 26.53 9.23
C PRO A 198 -4.01 25.65 8.58
N ASP A 199 -4.22 25.24 7.33
CA ASP A 199 -3.34 24.32 6.60
C ASP A 199 -2.00 24.95 6.16
N ASN A 200 -1.85 26.27 6.32
CA ASN A 200 -0.60 27.00 6.17
C ASN A 200 0.22 27.12 7.46
N THR A 201 -0.13 26.37 8.52
CA THR A 201 0.60 26.37 9.80
C THR A 201 1.34 25.06 10.04
N GLN A 202 2.40 25.13 10.84
CA GLN A 202 3.19 23.97 11.25
C GLN A 202 2.64 23.36 12.55
N PRO A 203 2.67 22.02 12.69
CA PRO A 203 2.36 21.34 13.96
C PRO A 203 3.19 21.86 15.12
N ASP A 204 2.54 22.07 16.26
CA ASP A 204 3.22 22.41 17.50
C ASP A 204 3.78 21.18 18.21
N ARG A 205 4.57 21.43 19.25
CA ARG A 205 5.23 20.36 20.02
C ARG A 205 4.24 19.40 20.68
N GLU A 206 3.11 19.91 21.17
CA GLU A 206 2.12 19.07 21.85
C GLU A 206 1.50 18.05 20.88
N PHE A 207 1.14 18.50 19.68
CA PHE A 207 0.63 17.62 18.64
C PHE A 207 1.69 16.63 18.14
N MET A 208 2.94 17.06 17.99
CA MET A 208 4.03 16.15 17.57
C MET A 208 4.38 15.11 18.63
N ASP A 209 4.36 15.48 19.91
CA ASP A 209 4.55 14.56 21.04
C ASP A 209 3.37 13.56 21.12
N ASP A 210 2.14 13.98 20.82
CA ASP A 210 0.97 13.10 20.70
C ASP A 210 1.09 12.14 19.50
N TRP A 211 1.49 12.65 18.34
CA TRP A 211 1.72 11.86 17.13
C TRP A 211 2.76 10.77 17.37
N LEU A 212 3.91 11.11 17.97
CA LEU A 212 4.97 10.15 18.29
C LEU A 212 4.48 9.09 19.27
N ALA A 213 3.76 9.50 20.33
CA ALA A 213 3.22 8.58 21.32
C ALA A 213 2.21 7.59 20.70
N ARG A 214 1.32 8.04 19.82
CA ARG A 214 0.37 7.15 19.13
C ARG A 214 1.06 6.18 18.18
N CYS A 215 2.04 6.66 17.40
CA CYS A 215 2.78 5.79 16.49
C CYS A 215 3.58 4.72 17.26
N CYS A 216 4.27 5.08 18.34
CA CYS A 216 4.99 4.12 19.18
C CYS A 216 4.04 3.17 19.94
N GLU A 217 2.83 3.60 20.31
CA GLU A 217 1.81 2.73 20.90
C GLU A 217 1.35 1.65 19.90
N LEU A 218 1.16 2.02 18.63
CA LEU A 218 0.85 1.06 17.56
C LEU A 218 1.97 0.02 17.38
N VAL A 219 3.22 0.47 17.42
CA VAL A 219 4.41 -0.41 17.37
C VAL A 219 4.37 -1.42 18.50
N ASP A 220 4.24 -0.96 19.75
CA ASP A 220 4.29 -1.85 20.93
C ASP A 220 3.09 -2.78 21.03
N LYS A 221 1.89 -2.34 20.62
CA LYS A 221 0.67 -3.17 20.73
C LYS A 221 0.57 -4.25 19.68
N TYR A 222 1.02 -3.95 18.46
CA TYR A 222 0.70 -4.78 17.30
C TYR A 222 1.93 -5.35 16.63
N GLU A 223 3.15 -4.93 16.98
CA GLU A 223 4.42 -5.37 16.39
C GLU A 223 4.40 -5.43 14.85
N PRO A 224 3.92 -4.37 14.15
CA PRO A 224 3.88 -4.39 12.70
C PRO A 224 5.29 -4.58 12.14
N GLN A 225 5.40 -5.31 11.04
CA GLN A 225 6.65 -5.39 10.27
C GLN A 225 6.71 -4.33 9.16
N LEU A 226 5.60 -3.68 8.86
CA LEU A 226 5.55 -2.53 7.96
C LEU A 226 4.75 -1.41 8.62
N PHE A 227 5.37 -0.24 8.78
CA PHE A 227 4.70 0.96 9.27
C PHE A 227 4.63 1.95 8.12
N TRP A 228 3.42 2.19 7.60
CA TRP A 228 3.21 3.06 6.45
C TRP A 228 2.76 4.45 6.92
N PHE A 229 3.42 5.48 6.44
CA PHE A 229 3.01 6.87 6.64
C PHE A 229 2.48 7.47 5.35
N ASP A 230 1.44 8.28 5.49
CA ASP A 230 0.94 9.12 4.40
C ASP A 230 1.90 10.31 4.16
N TRP A 231 1.50 11.20 3.24
CA TRP A 231 2.25 12.43 2.98
C TRP A 231 2.18 13.40 4.18
N TRP A 232 2.78 14.57 4.04
CA TRP A 232 2.84 15.64 5.05
C TRP A 232 3.74 15.38 6.27
N ILE A 233 4.29 14.16 6.47
CA ILE A 233 5.29 13.88 7.52
C ILE A 233 6.66 14.56 7.27
N GLU A 234 6.89 15.10 6.08
CA GLU A 234 8.08 15.87 5.69
C GLU A 234 8.16 17.26 6.34
N GLN A 235 7.14 17.66 7.12
CA GLN A 235 7.12 18.96 7.79
C GLN A 235 8.42 19.24 8.55
N PRO A 236 9.03 20.44 8.38
CA PRO A 236 10.28 20.79 9.07
C PRO A 236 10.20 20.62 10.59
N SER A 237 9.05 20.92 11.18
CA SER A 237 8.78 20.76 12.62
C SER A 237 8.90 19.30 13.07
N LEU A 238 8.47 18.34 12.24
CA LEU A 238 8.40 16.92 12.58
C LEU A 238 9.74 16.18 12.48
N LYS A 239 10.76 16.76 11.82
CA LYS A 239 12.05 16.07 11.54
C LYS A 239 12.72 15.45 12.77
N SER A 240 12.55 16.02 13.97
CA SER A 240 13.11 15.44 15.21
C SER A 240 12.30 14.23 15.68
N HIS A 241 10.97 14.33 15.72
CA HIS A 241 10.06 13.25 16.08
C HIS A 241 10.10 12.11 15.06
N LEU A 242 10.26 12.42 13.78
CA LEU A 242 10.36 11.42 12.71
C LEU A 242 11.58 10.51 12.89
N ARG A 243 12.76 11.11 13.14
CA ARG A 243 13.99 10.34 13.42
C ARG A 243 13.90 9.56 14.75
N ARG A 244 13.25 10.13 15.77
CA ARG A 244 12.97 9.42 17.03
C ARG A 244 12.07 8.21 16.82
N PHE A 245 11.00 8.36 16.04
CA PHE A 245 10.11 7.26 15.68
C PHE A 245 10.87 6.16 14.94
N ALA A 246 11.64 6.51 13.90
CA ALA A 246 12.39 5.54 13.11
C ALA A 246 13.41 4.76 13.96
N SER A 247 14.18 5.47 14.79
CA SER A 247 15.10 4.85 15.75
C SER A 247 14.36 3.92 16.70
N TYR A 248 13.26 4.37 17.30
CA TYR A 248 12.43 3.55 18.18
C TYR A 248 11.96 2.26 17.50
N TYR A 249 11.38 2.38 16.30
CA TYR A 249 10.80 1.26 15.57
C TYR A 249 11.87 0.26 15.08
N TYR A 250 13.00 0.74 14.58
CA TYR A 250 14.11 -0.14 14.19
C TYR A 250 14.76 -0.83 15.39
N ASN A 251 14.88 -0.14 16.53
CA ASN A 251 15.35 -0.74 17.78
C ASN A 251 14.40 -1.83 18.29
N ARG A 252 13.08 -1.61 18.20
CA ARG A 252 12.07 -2.65 18.46
C ARG A 252 12.18 -3.83 17.50
N GLY A 253 12.33 -3.56 16.20
CA GLY A 253 12.57 -4.62 15.21
C GLY A 253 13.79 -5.48 15.54
N ALA A 254 14.90 -4.84 15.96
CA ALA A 254 16.11 -5.53 16.41
C ALA A 254 15.87 -6.36 17.68
N GLU A 255 15.17 -5.82 18.68
CA GLU A 255 14.78 -6.52 19.91
C GLU A 255 13.95 -7.79 19.61
N TRP A 256 13.03 -7.70 18.65
CA TRP A 256 12.18 -8.82 18.25
C TRP A 256 12.85 -9.80 17.28
N ALA A 257 14.09 -9.50 16.84
CA ALA A 257 14.74 -10.18 15.72
C ALA A 257 13.83 -10.28 14.47
N LYS A 258 13.06 -9.22 14.22
CA LYS A 258 12.14 -9.10 13.08
C LYS A 258 12.61 -7.97 12.17
N GLY A 259 12.75 -8.29 10.89
CA GLY A 259 12.95 -7.26 9.87
C GLY A 259 11.70 -6.40 9.75
N VAL A 260 11.83 -5.10 10.00
CA VAL A 260 10.73 -4.12 9.92
C VAL A 260 11.04 -3.04 8.89
N ALA A 261 10.02 -2.44 8.29
CA ALA A 261 10.18 -1.40 7.28
C ALA A 261 9.24 -0.21 7.52
N ILE A 262 9.69 0.98 7.11
CA ILE A 262 8.87 2.21 7.10
C ILE A 262 8.61 2.57 5.64
N ASN A 263 7.34 2.86 5.29
CA ASN A 263 7.02 3.54 4.04
C ASN A 263 6.81 5.03 4.25
N TYR A 264 7.21 5.82 3.26
CA TYR A 264 7.07 7.28 3.27
C TYR A 264 6.90 7.82 1.85
N LYS A 265 6.29 9.01 1.76
CA LYS A 265 6.17 9.79 0.52
C LYS A 265 7.12 10.99 0.53
N ASN A 266 7.34 11.60 -0.62
CA ASN A 266 8.17 12.81 -0.81
C ASN A 266 9.60 12.65 -0.23
N ASP A 267 10.14 13.69 0.42
CA ASP A 267 11.51 13.78 0.95
C ASP A 267 11.58 13.60 2.49
N ALA A 268 10.57 12.95 3.09
CA ALA A 268 10.48 12.78 4.54
C ALA A 268 11.63 11.96 5.15
N TYR A 269 12.13 10.96 4.40
CA TYR A 269 13.27 10.12 4.76
C TYR A 269 14.33 10.14 3.67
N THR A 270 15.57 9.80 4.04
CA THR A 270 16.61 9.55 3.04
C THR A 270 16.38 8.19 2.38
N PRO A 271 16.71 8.00 1.08
CA PRO A 271 16.41 6.75 0.35
C PRO A 271 17.00 5.46 0.94
N LYS A 272 18.01 5.56 1.81
CA LYS A 272 18.63 4.40 2.48
C LYS A 272 18.03 4.10 3.85
N SER A 273 17.27 5.03 4.41
CA SER A 273 16.75 4.93 5.78
C SER A 273 15.34 4.38 5.86
N ALA A 274 14.57 4.37 4.76
CA ALA A 274 13.20 3.86 4.68
C ALA A 274 12.86 3.50 3.23
N VAL A 275 11.67 2.94 2.97
CA VAL A 275 11.23 2.52 1.63
C VAL A 275 10.31 3.59 1.03
N PHE A 276 10.74 4.19 -0.06
CA PHE A 276 9.97 5.22 -0.77
C PHE A 276 8.69 4.62 -1.38
N ASP A 277 7.58 5.33 -1.23
CA ASP A 277 6.25 4.94 -1.66
C ASP A 277 5.65 5.98 -2.63
N ILE A 278 5.20 5.54 -3.80
CA ILE A 278 4.65 6.41 -4.85
C ILE A 278 3.14 6.25 -4.96
N GLU A 279 2.41 7.18 -4.35
CA GLU A 279 0.94 7.19 -4.39
C GLU A 279 0.36 7.13 -5.81
N ARG A 280 -0.41 6.08 -6.09
CA ARG A 280 -1.11 5.86 -7.37
C ARG A 280 -0.19 6.09 -8.57
N GLY A 281 1.04 5.62 -8.46
CA GLY A 281 2.09 5.95 -9.41
C GLY A 281 3.07 4.84 -9.66
N GLN A 282 4.02 5.12 -10.55
CA GLN A 282 5.06 4.18 -10.96
C GLN A 282 6.35 4.95 -11.25
N LEU A 283 7.46 4.22 -11.39
CA LEU A 283 8.72 4.75 -11.94
C LEU A 283 8.82 4.46 -13.44
N ALA A 284 9.50 5.32 -14.18
CA ALA A 284 9.74 5.10 -15.61
C ALA A 284 10.73 3.94 -15.87
N GLY A 285 11.70 3.74 -14.97
CA GLY A 285 12.79 2.75 -15.13
C GLY A 285 13.11 1.97 -13.85
N VAL A 286 14.17 1.15 -13.91
CA VAL A 286 14.67 0.39 -12.75
C VAL A 286 15.20 1.36 -11.70
N SER A 287 14.82 1.16 -10.45
CA SER A 287 15.39 1.87 -9.31
C SER A 287 16.51 1.08 -8.64
N ASP A 288 17.59 1.76 -8.27
CA ASP A 288 18.67 1.20 -7.45
C ASP A 288 18.19 0.83 -6.03
N PHE A 289 17.23 1.59 -5.51
CA PHE A 289 16.62 1.35 -4.21
C PHE A 289 15.29 0.60 -4.38
N PHE A 290 15.04 -0.35 -3.48
CA PHE A 290 13.72 -0.96 -3.39
C PHE A 290 12.68 0.09 -3.02
N TRP A 291 11.54 0.06 -3.71
CA TRP A 291 10.44 1.02 -3.54
C TRP A 291 9.09 0.29 -3.51
N GLN A 292 8.04 1.02 -3.16
CA GLN A 292 6.67 0.54 -3.23
C GLN A 292 5.81 1.57 -3.98
N THR A 293 4.70 1.10 -4.55
CA THR A 293 3.57 1.96 -4.89
C THR A 293 2.30 1.36 -4.32
N ASP A 294 1.45 2.25 -3.83
CA ASP A 294 0.08 1.99 -3.46
C ASP A 294 -0.87 2.40 -4.59
N THR A 295 -1.85 1.56 -4.87
CA THR A 295 -2.96 1.90 -5.77
C THR A 295 -4.23 1.23 -5.26
N ALA A 296 -5.39 1.55 -5.83
CA ALA A 296 -6.66 0.93 -5.44
C ALA A 296 -7.27 0.10 -6.56
N VAL A 297 -8.10 -0.87 -6.17
CA VAL A 297 -8.99 -1.57 -7.11
C VAL A 297 -9.95 -0.60 -7.82
N ALA A 298 -10.22 0.57 -7.24
CA ALA A 298 -11.03 1.63 -7.83
C ALA A 298 -10.20 2.84 -8.25
N LYS A 299 -10.58 3.45 -9.38
CA LYS A 299 -9.97 4.65 -9.95
C LYS A 299 -10.34 5.92 -9.19
N ASN A 300 -11.52 5.96 -8.56
CA ASN A 300 -12.11 7.19 -8.03
C ASN A 300 -12.06 7.35 -6.49
N SER A 301 -11.70 6.31 -5.72
CA SER A 301 -11.65 6.39 -4.25
C SER A 301 -10.73 5.33 -3.65
N TRP A 302 -10.18 5.57 -2.45
CA TRP A 302 -9.55 4.53 -1.63
C TRP A 302 -10.59 3.85 -0.72
N GLY A 303 -11.43 4.65 -0.05
CA GLY A 303 -12.53 4.14 0.77
C GLY A 303 -13.77 3.75 -0.04
N TYR A 304 -14.67 2.97 0.57
CA TYR A 304 -15.96 2.63 -0.04
C TYR A 304 -16.80 3.88 -0.35
N ILE A 305 -17.30 3.98 -1.58
CA ILE A 305 -18.35 4.91 -1.99
C ILE A 305 -19.40 4.20 -2.84
N ASP A 306 -20.59 4.79 -2.97
CA ASP A 306 -21.52 4.38 -4.01
C ASP A 306 -20.97 4.84 -5.38
N GLY A 307 -21.05 3.98 -6.39
CA GLY A 307 -20.53 4.29 -7.74
C GLY A 307 -19.01 4.14 -7.91
N MET A 308 -18.40 3.15 -7.23
CA MET A 308 -17.00 2.76 -7.46
C MET A 308 -16.72 2.47 -8.94
N ASP A 309 -15.69 3.12 -9.50
CA ASP A 309 -15.19 2.87 -10.85
C ASP A 309 -13.97 1.95 -10.76
N TYR A 310 -14.15 0.66 -11.04
CA TYR A 310 -13.11 -0.34 -10.86
C TYR A 310 -12.10 -0.41 -12.03
N LYS A 311 -10.86 -0.76 -11.69
CA LYS A 311 -9.86 -1.27 -12.63
C LYS A 311 -10.17 -2.74 -12.96
N THR A 312 -9.66 -3.23 -14.09
CA THR A 312 -9.72 -4.67 -14.38
C THR A 312 -8.59 -5.41 -13.68
N SER A 313 -8.78 -6.70 -13.42
CA SER A 313 -7.74 -7.55 -12.85
C SER A 313 -6.52 -7.65 -13.76
N GLU A 314 -6.70 -7.65 -15.09
CA GLU A 314 -5.58 -7.63 -16.04
C GLU A 314 -4.74 -6.35 -15.93
N SER A 315 -5.38 -5.20 -15.70
CA SER A 315 -4.64 -3.95 -15.49
C SER A 315 -3.81 -4.02 -14.22
N ILE A 316 -4.38 -4.55 -13.13
CA ILE A 316 -3.69 -4.69 -11.84
C ILE A 316 -2.52 -5.67 -11.94
N VAL A 317 -2.71 -6.82 -12.61
CA VAL A 317 -1.63 -7.77 -12.87
C VAL A 317 -0.53 -7.12 -13.73
N GLY A 318 -0.91 -6.35 -14.75
CA GLY A 318 0.05 -5.61 -15.57
C GLY A 318 0.85 -4.59 -14.78
N ASP A 319 0.20 -3.84 -13.89
CA ASP A 319 0.86 -2.89 -13.01
C ASP A 319 1.82 -3.61 -12.04
N LEU A 320 1.38 -4.71 -11.40
CA LEU A 320 2.24 -5.54 -10.54
C LEU A 320 3.51 -5.98 -11.26
N VAL A 321 3.36 -6.50 -12.48
CA VAL A 321 4.48 -7.00 -13.29
C VAL A 321 5.45 -5.88 -13.66
N ASP A 322 4.94 -4.71 -14.08
CA ASP A 322 5.77 -3.53 -14.39
C ASP A 322 6.54 -3.04 -13.16
N ILE A 323 5.86 -2.91 -12.03
CA ILE A 323 6.45 -2.47 -10.74
C ILE A 323 7.57 -3.42 -10.30
N VAL A 324 7.32 -4.74 -10.31
CA VAL A 324 8.30 -5.74 -9.86
C VAL A 324 9.54 -5.75 -10.75
N SER A 325 9.36 -5.57 -12.06
CA SER A 325 10.49 -5.48 -13.01
C SER A 325 11.40 -4.28 -12.78
N LYS A 326 10.90 -3.26 -12.07
CA LYS A 326 11.59 -2.00 -11.76
C LYS A 326 12.05 -1.88 -10.31
N ASN A 327 12.14 -3.01 -9.60
CA ASN A 327 12.58 -3.13 -8.20
C ASN A 327 11.54 -2.73 -7.16
N GLY A 328 10.25 -2.76 -7.52
CA GLY A 328 9.17 -2.33 -6.64
C GLY A 328 8.36 -3.47 -6.02
N ALA A 329 7.48 -3.09 -5.09
CA ALA A 329 6.32 -3.86 -4.64
C ALA A 329 5.02 -3.08 -4.85
N LEU A 330 3.92 -3.80 -5.04
CA LEU A 330 2.57 -3.25 -5.17
C LEU A 330 1.77 -3.47 -3.87
N LEU A 331 1.24 -2.38 -3.32
CA LEU A 331 0.30 -2.38 -2.21
C LEU A 331 -1.10 -2.03 -2.74
N LEU A 332 -1.95 -3.05 -2.95
CA LEU A 332 -3.26 -2.88 -3.57
C LEU A 332 -4.35 -2.65 -2.51
N ASN A 333 -4.97 -1.48 -2.58
CA ASN A 333 -6.03 -1.06 -1.69
C ASN A 333 -7.41 -1.59 -2.10
N ILE A 334 -8.19 -1.97 -1.09
CA ILE A 334 -9.64 -2.21 -1.16
C ILE A 334 -10.40 -1.26 -0.24
N GLY A 335 -11.70 -1.07 -0.53
CA GLY A 335 -12.61 -0.22 0.24
C GLY A 335 -13.80 -1.02 0.81
N PRO A 336 -13.69 -1.62 1.99
CA PRO A 336 -14.78 -2.35 2.62
C PRO A 336 -15.98 -1.45 3.00
N ARG A 337 -17.18 -2.04 3.02
CA ARG A 337 -18.42 -1.37 3.41
C ARG A 337 -18.45 -1.10 4.92
N PRO A 338 -19.28 -0.15 5.41
CA PRO A 338 -19.39 0.17 6.84
C PRO A 338 -19.76 -1.00 7.76
N ASP A 339 -20.45 -2.00 7.22
CA ASP A 339 -20.84 -3.20 7.96
C ASP A 339 -19.70 -4.23 8.06
N GLY A 340 -18.57 -4.02 7.39
CA GLY A 340 -17.42 -4.92 7.38
C GLY A 340 -17.38 -5.92 6.23
N THR A 341 -18.36 -5.89 5.32
CA THR A 341 -18.29 -6.71 4.10
C THR A 341 -17.40 -6.06 3.05
N ILE A 342 -16.60 -6.88 2.37
CA ILE A 342 -15.82 -6.44 1.20
C ILE A 342 -16.76 -6.52 -0.01
N PRO A 343 -16.90 -5.45 -0.83
CA PRO A 343 -17.77 -5.51 -2.02
C PRO A 343 -17.39 -6.66 -2.96
N GLN A 344 -18.37 -7.27 -3.62
CA GLN A 344 -18.14 -8.46 -4.45
C GLN A 344 -17.09 -8.20 -5.54
N GLN A 345 -17.12 -7.02 -6.17
CA GLN A 345 -16.17 -6.68 -7.23
C GLN A 345 -14.72 -6.62 -6.72
N ASP A 346 -14.47 -6.07 -5.51
CA ASP A 346 -13.15 -6.13 -4.86
C ASP A 346 -12.71 -7.59 -4.67
N GLN A 347 -13.60 -8.46 -4.19
CA GLN A 347 -13.30 -9.88 -3.99
C GLN A 347 -12.95 -10.57 -5.31
N ASP A 348 -13.73 -10.34 -6.36
CA ASP A 348 -13.54 -10.96 -7.67
C ASP A 348 -12.19 -10.56 -8.27
N ILE A 349 -11.84 -9.27 -8.24
CA ILE A 349 -10.54 -8.74 -8.67
C ILE A 349 -9.40 -9.41 -7.90
N LEU A 350 -9.50 -9.46 -6.57
CA LEU A 350 -8.48 -10.08 -5.73
C LEU A 350 -8.31 -11.57 -6.04
N LEU A 351 -9.41 -12.30 -6.23
CA LEU A 351 -9.36 -13.72 -6.56
C LEU A 351 -8.82 -13.98 -7.97
N GLU A 352 -9.08 -13.10 -8.94
CA GLU A 352 -8.52 -13.19 -10.29
C GLU A 352 -7.00 -12.95 -10.29
N VAL A 353 -6.53 -11.92 -9.58
CA VAL A 353 -5.10 -11.68 -9.35
C VAL A 353 -4.45 -12.90 -8.69
N GLY A 354 -5.11 -13.47 -7.68
CA GLY A 354 -4.67 -14.69 -7.00
C GLY A 354 -4.56 -15.92 -7.91
N LYS A 355 -5.55 -16.14 -8.78
CA LYS A 355 -5.51 -17.21 -9.79
C LYS A 355 -4.30 -17.04 -10.73
N TRP A 356 -4.01 -15.81 -11.14
CA TRP A 356 -2.85 -15.53 -11.99
C TRP A 356 -1.52 -15.80 -11.25
N LEU A 357 -1.40 -15.33 -10.00
CA LEU A 357 -0.22 -15.54 -9.16
C LEU A 357 -0.01 -17.00 -8.77
N ALA A 358 -1.07 -17.81 -8.66
CA ALA A 358 -0.95 -19.24 -8.41
C ALA A 358 -0.22 -19.98 -9.55
N VAL A 359 -0.30 -19.46 -10.78
CA VAL A 359 0.36 -20.04 -11.95
C VAL A 359 1.71 -19.38 -12.24
N ASN A 360 1.77 -18.04 -12.15
CA ASN A 360 2.91 -17.25 -12.61
C ASN A 360 3.75 -16.67 -11.46
N GLY A 361 3.39 -16.93 -10.20
CA GLY A 361 4.00 -16.30 -9.03
C GLY A 361 5.50 -16.59 -8.87
N GLU A 362 6.02 -17.65 -9.48
CA GLU A 362 7.47 -17.91 -9.54
C GLU A 362 8.25 -16.81 -10.28
N ALA A 363 7.61 -16.15 -11.25
CA ALA A 363 8.16 -15.01 -11.97
C ALA A 363 8.04 -13.68 -11.21
N ILE A 364 7.45 -13.69 -10.01
CA ILE A 364 7.21 -12.49 -9.19
C ILE A 364 7.94 -12.62 -7.86
N TYR A 365 7.57 -13.61 -7.04
CA TYR A 365 8.10 -13.78 -5.69
C TYR A 365 9.57 -14.21 -5.71
N ASP A 366 10.32 -13.69 -4.74
CA ASP A 366 11.77 -13.90 -4.59
C ASP A 366 12.62 -13.45 -5.80
N THR A 367 12.04 -12.74 -6.77
CA THR A 367 12.76 -12.27 -7.95
C THR A 367 13.40 -10.90 -7.72
N ARG A 368 14.36 -10.54 -8.58
CA ARG A 368 14.96 -9.20 -8.67
C ARG A 368 14.85 -8.70 -10.11
N PRO A 369 14.95 -7.38 -10.34
CA PRO A 369 15.07 -6.83 -11.68
C PRO A 369 16.18 -7.50 -12.47
N TRP A 370 15.97 -7.66 -13.77
CA TRP A 370 17.04 -8.00 -14.70
C TRP A 370 17.79 -6.73 -15.14
N LYS A 371 18.78 -6.88 -16.02
CA LYS A 371 19.59 -5.78 -16.58
C LYS A 371 18.76 -4.69 -17.25
N VAL A 372 17.62 -5.07 -17.83
CA VAL A 372 16.59 -4.18 -18.36
C VAL A 372 15.25 -4.61 -17.78
N TYR A 373 14.37 -3.66 -17.46
CA TYR A 373 13.07 -3.98 -16.87
C TYR A 373 12.08 -4.58 -17.88
N GLY A 374 12.21 -4.24 -19.17
CA GLY A 374 11.25 -4.64 -20.18
C GLY A 374 11.45 -4.01 -21.54
N GLU A 375 10.52 -4.32 -22.43
CA GLU A 375 10.39 -3.79 -23.79
C GLU A 375 8.90 -3.56 -24.12
N GLY A 376 8.65 -2.89 -25.24
CA GLY A 376 7.30 -2.62 -25.75
C GLY A 376 6.96 -1.14 -25.88
N PRO A 377 5.86 -0.82 -26.58
CA PRO A 377 5.50 0.56 -26.92
C PRO A 377 4.76 1.29 -25.79
N THR A 378 4.28 0.59 -24.76
CA THR A 378 3.42 1.22 -23.75
C THR A 378 4.25 2.08 -22.79
N GLN A 379 4.02 3.38 -22.84
CA GLN A 379 4.68 4.35 -21.97
C GLN A 379 4.11 4.32 -20.55
N ILE A 380 5.00 4.30 -19.56
CA ILE A 380 4.67 4.46 -18.14
C ILE A 380 4.97 5.91 -17.75
N PHE A 381 3.98 6.59 -17.16
CA PHE A 381 4.14 7.95 -16.67
C PHE A 381 4.63 7.92 -15.22
N GLU A 382 5.77 8.54 -14.96
CA GLU A 382 6.38 8.57 -13.64
C GLU A 382 5.69 9.57 -12.70
N GLY A 383 5.67 9.24 -11.40
CA GLY A 383 5.21 10.11 -10.33
C GLY A 383 3.84 9.78 -9.78
N HIS A 384 3.34 10.61 -8.87
CA HIS A 384 2.09 10.38 -8.17
C HIS A 384 0.86 10.56 -9.09
N PHE A 385 -0.19 9.77 -8.84
CA PHE A 385 -1.48 9.82 -9.55
C PHE A 385 -1.36 9.69 -11.08
N THR A 386 -0.55 8.74 -11.53
CA THR A 386 -0.37 8.40 -12.95
C THR A 386 -0.93 7.03 -13.33
N ASP A 387 -1.37 6.24 -12.36
CA ASP A 387 -1.87 4.87 -12.51
C ASP A 387 -3.09 4.71 -13.45
N THR A 388 -3.81 5.79 -13.76
CA THR A 388 -4.94 5.81 -14.69
C THR A 388 -4.61 6.44 -16.06
N LYS A 389 -3.38 6.93 -16.25
CA LYS A 389 -2.97 7.64 -17.49
C LYS A 389 -2.40 6.73 -18.56
N ARG A 390 -2.05 5.49 -18.20
CA ARG A 390 -1.40 4.51 -19.08
C ARG A 390 -2.43 3.88 -20.04
N ASN A 391 -2.05 3.74 -21.32
CA ASN A 391 -2.81 2.94 -22.28
C ASN A 391 -2.76 1.45 -21.95
N ALA A 392 -3.72 0.65 -22.42
CA ALA A 392 -3.68 -0.80 -22.26
C ALA A 392 -2.37 -1.40 -22.84
N PHE A 393 -1.80 -2.39 -22.14
CA PHE A 393 -0.61 -3.08 -22.62
C PHE A 393 -0.90 -3.88 -23.89
N THR A 394 0.08 -3.90 -24.78
CA THR A 394 0.06 -4.63 -26.04
C THR A 394 0.79 -5.96 -25.90
N SER A 395 0.68 -6.82 -26.91
CA SER A 395 1.41 -8.09 -26.95
C SER A 395 2.91 -7.94 -27.15
N GLN A 396 3.37 -6.71 -27.45
CA GLN A 396 4.78 -6.35 -27.55
C GLN A 396 5.36 -5.92 -26.20
N ASP A 397 4.52 -5.69 -25.20
CA ASP A 397 4.98 -5.30 -23.87
C ASP A 397 5.40 -6.54 -23.08
N ILE A 398 6.69 -6.62 -22.78
CA ILE A 398 7.31 -7.68 -21.99
C ILE A 398 8.04 -7.05 -20.82
N ARG A 399 7.98 -7.70 -19.66
CA ARG A 399 8.73 -7.33 -18.46
C ARG A 399 9.59 -8.48 -17.98
N PHE A 400 10.74 -8.14 -17.41
CA PHE A 400 11.74 -9.10 -16.99
C PHE A 400 11.94 -9.11 -15.49
N THR A 401 12.03 -10.32 -14.95
CA THR A 401 12.47 -10.57 -13.57
C THR A 401 13.46 -11.73 -13.59
N ALA A 402 14.38 -11.77 -12.64
CA ALA A 402 15.40 -12.81 -12.55
C ALA A 402 15.40 -13.48 -11.18
N LYS A 403 15.71 -14.78 -11.16
CA LYS A 403 15.87 -15.56 -9.93
C LYS A 403 17.18 -16.33 -9.98
N GLY A 404 18.05 -16.06 -9.01
CA GLY A 404 19.42 -16.57 -9.02
C GLY A 404 20.21 -16.07 -10.24
N ARG A 405 21.20 -16.86 -10.67
CA ARG A 405 22.08 -16.50 -11.80
C ARG A 405 21.63 -17.04 -13.16
N ASN A 406 20.76 -18.06 -13.15
CA ASN A 406 20.50 -18.89 -14.33
C ASN A 406 19.07 -18.78 -14.86
N THR A 407 18.15 -18.17 -14.11
CA THR A 407 16.74 -18.10 -14.49
C THR A 407 16.31 -16.66 -14.74
N LEU A 408 15.81 -16.42 -15.95
CA LEU A 408 15.14 -15.19 -16.35
C LEU A 408 13.68 -15.52 -16.65
N TYR A 409 12.77 -14.69 -16.17
CA TYR A 409 11.37 -14.71 -16.57
C TYR A 409 11.09 -13.56 -17.51
N ALA A 410 10.44 -13.85 -18.63
CA ALA A 410 9.89 -12.87 -19.55
C ALA A 410 8.36 -12.94 -19.46
N ILE A 411 7.76 -11.87 -18.96
CA ILE A 411 6.33 -11.78 -18.67
C ILE A 411 5.67 -10.93 -19.74
N ALA A 412 4.93 -11.56 -20.65
CA ALA A 412 4.18 -10.89 -21.69
C ALA A 412 2.90 -10.28 -21.08
N LEU A 413 2.69 -8.98 -21.29
CA LEU A 413 1.59 -8.21 -20.70
C LEU A 413 0.30 -8.25 -21.53
N ASN A 414 0.35 -8.87 -22.70
CA ASN A 414 -0.83 -9.28 -23.45
C ASN A 414 -0.45 -10.42 -24.39
N ARG A 415 -1.44 -11.18 -24.86
CA ARG A 415 -1.20 -12.31 -25.76
C ARG A 415 -1.13 -11.85 -27.22
N PRO A 416 -0.19 -12.38 -28.02
CA PRO A 416 -0.16 -12.12 -29.45
C PRO A 416 -1.25 -12.93 -30.18
N GLU A 417 -1.93 -12.31 -31.15
CA GLU A 417 -3.01 -12.96 -31.91
C GLU A 417 -2.51 -14.14 -32.76
N ASN A 418 -1.31 -14.03 -33.32
CA ASN A 418 -0.67 -15.07 -34.12
C ASN A 418 -0.07 -16.22 -33.27
N GLY A 419 -0.11 -16.11 -31.93
CA GLY A 419 0.45 -17.10 -31.01
C GLY A 419 1.97 -17.14 -30.95
N GLU A 420 2.67 -16.13 -31.48
CA GLU A 420 4.13 -16.02 -31.44
C GLU A 420 4.57 -14.80 -30.63
N VAL A 421 5.45 -15.03 -29.65
CA VAL A 421 6.10 -13.99 -28.86
C VAL A 421 7.50 -13.75 -29.42
N ALA A 422 7.87 -12.50 -29.64
CA ALA A 422 9.23 -12.10 -29.97
C ALA A 422 9.81 -11.30 -28.80
N ILE A 423 10.91 -11.79 -28.23
CA ILE A 423 11.63 -11.14 -27.13
C ILE A 423 12.92 -10.54 -27.69
N HIS A 424 12.89 -9.24 -27.99
CA HIS A 424 14.00 -8.57 -28.66
C HIS A 424 15.25 -8.49 -27.79
N SER A 425 15.07 -8.22 -26.49
CA SER A 425 16.15 -8.16 -25.50
C SER A 425 16.97 -9.46 -25.37
N LEU A 426 16.47 -10.58 -25.92
CA LEU A 426 17.15 -11.88 -25.95
C LEU A 426 17.71 -12.26 -27.33
N GLY A 427 17.69 -11.36 -28.30
CA GLY A 427 18.37 -11.54 -29.59
C GLY A 427 19.86 -11.86 -29.42
N ALA A 428 20.40 -12.72 -30.28
CA ALA A 428 21.80 -13.16 -30.17
C ALA A 428 22.81 -12.01 -30.33
N ASN A 429 22.46 -10.95 -31.06
CA ASN A 429 23.35 -9.81 -31.30
C ASN A 429 23.43 -8.83 -30.11
N LEU A 430 22.39 -8.72 -29.29
CA LEU A 430 22.36 -7.75 -28.18
C LEU A 430 23.26 -8.15 -27.01
N ARG A 431 23.57 -9.45 -26.88
CA ARG A 431 24.45 -10.01 -25.83
C ARG A 431 24.04 -9.63 -24.38
N LEU A 432 22.80 -9.21 -24.15
CA LEU A 432 22.27 -8.91 -22.80
C LEU A 432 22.14 -10.20 -21.96
N PHE A 433 21.67 -11.28 -22.59
CA PHE A 433 21.66 -12.62 -22.01
C PHE A 433 22.93 -13.36 -22.43
N GLU A 434 23.87 -13.42 -21.49
CA GLU A 434 25.14 -14.13 -21.65
C GLU A 434 24.90 -15.66 -21.72
N GLY A 435 25.69 -16.36 -22.52
CA GLY A 435 25.59 -17.82 -22.67
C GLY A 435 24.44 -18.29 -23.57
N GLU A 436 24.32 -19.61 -23.65
CA GLU A 436 23.28 -20.29 -24.41
C GLU A 436 22.00 -20.46 -23.57
N ILE A 437 20.85 -20.37 -24.25
CA ILE A 437 19.56 -20.73 -23.64
C ILE A 437 19.50 -22.26 -23.62
N ASP A 438 19.21 -22.82 -22.44
CA ASP A 438 19.00 -24.26 -22.28
C ASP A 438 17.53 -24.60 -22.54
N THR A 439 16.63 -24.00 -21.76
CA THR A 439 15.19 -24.25 -21.89
C THR A 439 14.38 -22.96 -21.91
N VAL A 440 13.24 -23.03 -22.61
CA VAL A 440 12.17 -22.03 -22.57
C VAL A 440 10.88 -22.76 -22.23
N ARG A 441 10.17 -22.29 -21.19
CA ARG A 441 8.95 -22.93 -20.68
C ARG A 441 7.87 -21.90 -20.40
N LEU A 442 6.66 -22.15 -20.91
CA LEU A 442 5.47 -21.38 -20.50
C LEU A 442 5.00 -21.87 -19.13
N LEU A 443 4.94 -20.98 -18.13
CA LEU A 443 4.47 -21.34 -16.80
C LEU A 443 3.00 -21.83 -16.86
N GLY A 444 2.69 -22.89 -16.12
CA GLY A 444 1.37 -23.54 -16.12
C GLY A 444 1.04 -24.41 -17.33
N ALA A 445 1.88 -24.44 -18.37
CA ALA A 445 1.64 -25.27 -19.56
C ALA A 445 2.25 -26.67 -19.40
N ARG A 446 1.50 -27.71 -19.83
CA ARG A 446 2.02 -29.09 -19.93
C ARG A 446 2.77 -29.36 -21.22
N LYS A 447 2.44 -28.64 -22.29
CA LYS A 447 3.07 -28.78 -23.61
C LYS A 447 4.28 -27.85 -23.70
N ALA A 448 5.37 -28.34 -24.29
CA ALA A 448 6.55 -27.54 -24.57
C ALA A 448 6.23 -26.45 -25.60
N VAL A 449 6.91 -25.30 -25.47
CA VAL A 449 6.91 -24.26 -26.50
C VAL A 449 7.93 -24.64 -27.59
N THR A 450 7.76 -24.11 -28.80
CA THR A 450 8.81 -24.17 -29.82
C THR A 450 9.48 -22.82 -29.90
N TRP A 451 10.82 -22.76 -29.96
CA TRP A 451 11.54 -21.50 -29.96
C TRP A 451 12.80 -21.53 -30.81
N SER A 452 13.22 -20.36 -31.28
CA SER A 452 14.49 -20.13 -31.98
C SER A 452 15.10 -18.81 -31.51
N ARG A 453 16.41 -18.82 -31.23
CA ARG A 453 17.16 -17.58 -30.90
C ARG A 453 17.81 -17.05 -32.17
N GLU A 454 17.23 -16.01 -32.73
CA GLU A 454 17.71 -15.32 -33.92
C GLU A 454 18.60 -14.12 -33.54
N PRO A 455 19.33 -13.51 -34.50
CA PRO A 455 20.15 -12.33 -34.23
C PRO A 455 19.41 -11.18 -33.53
N GLY A 456 18.14 -10.94 -33.90
CA GLY A 456 17.34 -9.81 -33.41
C GLY A 456 16.31 -10.11 -32.32
N ALA A 457 16.00 -11.37 -32.05
CA ALA A 457 15.02 -11.77 -31.02
C ALA A 457 15.13 -13.25 -30.65
N LEU A 458 14.64 -13.60 -29.46
CA LEU A 458 14.17 -14.96 -29.16
C LEU A 458 12.71 -15.06 -29.59
N ARG A 459 12.41 -15.92 -30.58
CA ARG A 459 11.05 -16.18 -31.05
C ARG A 459 10.50 -17.43 -30.39
N ILE A 460 9.26 -17.36 -29.92
CA ILE A 460 8.60 -18.42 -29.17
C ILE A 460 7.19 -18.62 -29.69
N LYS A 461 6.91 -19.79 -30.25
CA LYS A 461 5.58 -20.23 -30.64
C LYS A 461 4.89 -20.91 -29.47
N LEU A 462 3.77 -20.34 -29.04
CA LEU A 462 2.99 -20.85 -27.91
C LEU A 462 2.30 -22.17 -28.29
N PRO A 463 2.21 -23.15 -27.36
CA PRO A 463 1.60 -24.46 -27.62
C PRO A 463 0.07 -24.45 -27.70
N GLY A 464 -0.54 -23.26 -27.58
CA GLY A 464 -1.97 -23.00 -27.54
C GLY A 464 -2.25 -21.64 -26.93
N LYS A 465 -3.54 -21.30 -26.77
CA LYS A 465 -3.95 -20.07 -26.07
C LYS A 465 -3.62 -20.20 -24.58
N PRO A 466 -2.82 -19.29 -24.00
CA PRO A 466 -2.61 -19.24 -22.55
C PRO A 466 -3.95 -19.05 -21.82
N GLY A 467 -4.01 -19.52 -20.56
CA GLY A 467 -5.22 -19.39 -19.73
C GLY A 467 -5.55 -17.94 -19.32
N HIS A 468 -4.61 -17.01 -19.50
CA HIS A 468 -4.73 -15.59 -19.17
C HIS A 468 -3.99 -14.74 -20.23
N ASN A 469 -4.41 -13.50 -20.47
CA ASN A 469 -3.77 -12.63 -21.46
C ASN A 469 -2.35 -12.23 -21.09
N VAL A 470 -2.11 -12.00 -19.79
CA VAL A 470 -0.76 -11.86 -19.20
C VAL A 470 -0.22 -13.24 -18.83
N PHE A 471 1.00 -13.59 -19.20
CA PHE A 471 1.63 -14.88 -18.88
C PHE A 471 3.16 -14.78 -18.81
N ALA A 472 3.78 -15.72 -18.07
CA ALA A 472 5.23 -15.76 -17.89
C ALA A 472 5.89 -16.93 -18.63
N LEU A 473 7.03 -16.64 -19.26
CA LEU A 473 7.96 -17.60 -19.83
C LEU A 473 9.19 -17.68 -18.94
N GLU A 474 9.55 -18.87 -18.49
CA GLU A 474 10.81 -19.16 -17.83
C GLU A 474 11.87 -19.50 -18.88
N ILE A 475 13.04 -18.88 -18.76
CA ILE A 475 14.16 -19.01 -19.67
C ILE A 475 15.40 -19.31 -18.83
N THR A 476 15.97 -20.48 -19.04
CA THR A 476 17.15 -20.92 -18.28
C THR A 476 18.40 -20.91 -19.14
N ARG A 477 19.53 -20.65 -18.49
CA ARG A 477 20.87 -20.70 -19.12
C ARG A 477 21.47 -22.09 -18.98
N LYS A 478 22.20 -22.56 -20.01
CA LYS A 478 23.05 -23.74 -19.87
C LYS A 478 24.15 -23.49 -18.83
N THR A 479 24.23 -24.36 -17.82
CA THR A 479 25.24 -24.33 -16.75
C THR A 479 26.54 -24.98 -17.15
#